data_AF-A0A2V7MF95-F1
#
_entry.id   AF-A0A2V7MF95-F1
#
_cell.length_a   1.000
_cell.length_b   1.000
_cell.length_c   1.000
_cell.angle_alpha   90.00
_cell.angle_beta   90.00
_cell.angle_gamma   90.00
#
_symmetry.space_group_name_H-M   'P 1'
#
loop_
_entity.id
_entity.type
_entity.pdbx_description
1 polymer ?
#
loop_
_entity_poly.entity_id
_entity_poly.type
_entity_poly.pdbx_seq_one_letter_code
_entity_poly.pdbx_strand_id
1 'polypeptide(L)'
;ATFDQDGERARHGRPVSKLLEELLADPYFGQPPPKSTGRERFGIEYADKLLARVKKAGGSDNDAIATATALTAETIGRAIAQWGGGKDDTAEVVISGGGAKNPALVERLAAKIQPRAVVLFDQVFFDGEAKEAVA
;
A
#
# COMPACT_ATOMS: atom_id res chain seq x y z
N ALA A 1 12.66 -7.81 -13.93
CA ALA A 1 11.20 -7.59 -13.86
C ALA A 1 10.93 -6.11 -13.63
N THR A 2 9.93 -5.52 -14.30
CA THR A 2 9.55 -4.10 -14.19
C THR A 2 8.64 -3.80 -13.00
N PHE A 3 8.02 -4.82 -12.41
CA PHE A 3 7.23 -4.76 -11.17
C PHE A 3 7.40 -6.08 -10.38
N ASP A 4 6.89 -6.11 -9.14
CA ASP A 4 6.86 -7.31 -8.31
C ASP A 4 5.65 -8.19 -8.66
N GLN A 5 5.86 -9.13 -9.58
CA GLN A 5 4.82 -10.05 -10.05
C GLN A 5 4.34 -10.93 -8.89
N ASP A 6 3.02 -11.00 -8.72
CA ASP A 6 2.32 -11.76 -7.66
C ASP A 6 2.78 -11.45 -6.21
N GLY A 7 3.49 -10.34 -6.02
CA GLY A 7 4.04 -9.95 -4.72
C GLY A 7 5.16 -10.87 -4.21
N GLU A 8 5.79 -11.65 -5.10
CA GLU A 8 6.76 -12.67 -4.72
C GLU A 8 7.98 -12.09 -4.00
N ARG A 9 8.53 -10.97 -4.46
CA ARG A 9 9.68 -10.34 -3.80
C ARG A 9 9.29 -9.76 -2.45
N ALA A 10 8.10 -9.15 -2.35
CA ALA A 10 7.57 -8.70 -1.08
C ALA A 10 7.38 -9.84 -0.06
N ARG A 11 6.96 -11.03 -0.52
CA ARG A 11 6.79 -12.23 0.33
C ARG A 11 8.12 -12.84 0.78
N HIS A 12 9.13 -12.82 -0.09
CA HIS A 12 10.48 -13.29 0.24
C HIS A 12 11.27 -12.30 1.13
N GLY A 13 10.80 -11.06 1.25
CA GLY A 13 11.38 -10.05 2.12
C GLY A 13 10.69 -9.94 3.47
N ARG A 14 11.33 -9.23 4.39
CA ARG A 14 10.81 -8.83 5.69
C ARG A 14 10.85 -7.30 5.78
N PRO A 15 9.72 -6.64 6.07
CA PRO A 15 9.72 -5.21 6.29
C PRO A 15 10.70 -4.82 7.40
N VAL A 16 11.49 -3.77 7.19
CA VAL A 16 12.40 -3.24 8.21
C VAL A 16 11.60 -2.37 9.17
N SER A 17 11.11 -2.94 10.28
CA SER A 17 10.11 -2.30 11.16
C SER A 17 10.47 -0.89 11.61
N LYS A 18 11.69 -0.66 12.09
CA LYS A 18 12.14 0.67 12.53
C LYS A 18 12.07 1.70 11.38
N LEU A 19 12.51 1.29 10.19
CA LEU A 19 12.47 2.16 9.03
C LEU A 19 11.02 2.41 8.58
N LEU A 20 10.16 1.38 8.62
CA LEU A 20 8.75 1.50 8.30
C LEU A 20 8.06 2.56 9.20
N GLU A 21 8.33 2.54 10.50
CA GLU A 21 7.82 3.56 11.44
C GLU A 21 8.31 4.96 11.08
N GLU A 22 9.59 5.13 10.75
CA GLU A 22 10.16 6.40 10.30
C GLU A 22 9.51 6.91 8.99
N LEU A 23 9.19 6.01 8.05
CA LEU A 23 8.53 6.37 6.79
C LEU A 23 7.07 6.75 7.01
N LEU A 24 6.38 6.04 7.92
CA LEU A 24 4.98 6.33 8.30
C LEU A 24 4.82 7.67 9.02
N ALA A 25 5.92 8.24 9.53
CA ALA A 25 5.95 9.56 10.15
C ALA A 25 6.00 10.72 9.14
N ASP A 26 6.02 10.45 7.82
CA ASP A 26 5.93 11.51 6.82
C ASP A 26 4.65 12.36 7.05
N PRO A 27 4.76 13.70 7.18
CA PRO A 27 3.63 14.57 7.47
C PRO A 27 2.45 14.46 6.48
N TYR A 28 2.72 14.05 5.23
CA TYR A 28 1.68 13.86 4.21
C TYR A 28 0.61 12.87 4.66
N PHE A 29 1.00 11.78 5.33
CA PHE A 29 0.04 10.75 5.74
C PHE A 29 -0.96 11.26 6.79
N GLY A 30 -0.56 12.21 7.64
CA GLY A 30 -1.41 12.80 8.67
C GLY A 30 -2.31 13.96 8.21
N GLN A 31 -2.11 14.51 7.01
CA GLN A 31 -2.93 15.63 6.51
C GLN A 31 -4.40 15.20 6.29
N PRO A 32 -5.39 16.03 6.65
CA PRO A 32 -6.81 15.77 6.38
C PRO A 32 -7.14 15.90 4.88
N PRO A 33 -8.19 15.23 4.38
CA PRO A 33 -8.72 15.50 3.04
C PRO A 33 -9.35 16.90 2.95
N PRO A 34 -9.39 17.54 1.76
CA PRO A 34 -8.89 17.02 0.48
C PRO A 34 -7.37 17.10 0.36
N LYS A 35 -6.74 16.05 -0.18
CA LYS A 35 -5.30 16.01 -0.49
C LYS A 35 -5.01 15.10 -1.68
N SER A 36 -3.93 15.39 -2.39
CA SER A 36 -3.41 14.60 -3.51
C SER A 36 -1.88 14.60 -3.51
N THR A 37 -1.27 13.63 -4.20
CA THR A 37 0.19 13.51 -4.37
C THR A 37 0.51 12.70 -5.61
N GLY A 38 1.75 12.76 -6.06
CA GLY A 38 2.26 11.98 -7.18
C GLY A 38 3.77 11.74 -7.08
N ARG A 39 4.39 11.63 -8.26
CA ARG A 39 5.81 11.31 -8.41
C ARG A 39 6.74 12.43 -7.96
N GLU A 40 6.22 13.65 -7.80
CA GLU A 40 6.94 14.78 -7.21
C GLU A 40 7.34 14.53 -5.76
N ARG A 41 6.61 13.68 -5.03
CA ARG A 41 6.95 13.28 -3.64
C ARG A 41 7.38 11.83 -3.53
N PHE A 42 6.61 10.91 -4.12
CA PHE A 42 6.81 9.46 -4.00
C PHE A 42 7.31 8.85 -5.32
N GLY A 43 8.23 9.54 -6.00
CA GLY A 43 8.85 9.12 -7.26
C GLY A 43 10.12 8.29 -7.10
N ILE A 44 10.94 8.27 -8.16
CA ILE A 44 12.17 7.46 -8.23
C ILE A 44 13.17 7.82 -7.12
N GLU A 45 13.33 9.10 -6.80
CA GLU A 45 14.23 9.53 -5.72
C GLU A 45 13.80 9.00 -4.35
N TYR A 46 12.49 8.85 -4.11
CA TYR A 46 11.98 8.26 -2.89
C TYR A 46 12.32 6.77 -2.83
N ALA A 47 12.13 6.05 -3.93
CA ALA A 47 12.45 4.64 -4.04
C ALA A 47 13.96 4.37 -3.84
N ASP A 48 14.83 5.19 -4.44
CA ASP A 48 16.29 5.09 -4.28
C ASP A 48 16.70 5.31 -2.82
N LYS A 49 16.14 6.33 -2.16
CA LYS A 49 16.38 6.61 -0.74
C LYS A 49 15.88 5.47 0.15
N LEU A 50 14.72 4.90 -0.14
CA LEU A 50 14.18 3.75 0.58
C LEU A 50 15.13 2.55 0.47
N LEU A 51 15.55 2.20 -0.74
CA LEU A 51 16.46 1.09 -1.00
C LEU A 51 17.79 1.28 -0.27
N ALA A 52 18.37 2.47 -0.36
CA ALA A 52 19.63 2.78 0.32
C ALA A 52 19.50 2.67 1.85
N ARG A 53 18.39 3.15 2.43
CA ARG A 53 18.14 3.06 3.88
C ARG A 53 17.95 1.62 4.34
N VAL A 54 17.26 0.78 3.56
CA VAL A 54 17.12 -0.65 3.85
C VAL A 54 18.47 -1.35 3.80
N LYS A 55 19.28 -1.11 2.75
CA LYS A 55 20.63 -1.67 2.65
C LYS A 55 21.53 -1.25 3.81
N LYS A 56 21.46 0.02 4.21
CA LYS A 56 22.20 0.54 5.36
C LYS A 56 21.79 -0.14 6.67
N ALA A 57 20.54 -0.58 6.78
CA ALA A 57 20.04 -1.34 7.92
C ALA A 57 20.35 -2.86 7.83
N GLY A 58 21.12 -3.29 6.83
CA GLY A 58 21.47 -4.70 6.61
C GLY A 58 20.40 -5.52 5.88
N GLY A 59 19.37 -4.86 5.32
CA GLY A 59 18.31 -5.51 4.56
C GLY A 59 18.67 -5.73 3.09
N SER A 60 17.98 -6.68 2.47
CA SER A 60 18.05 -7.05 1.06
C SER A 60 17.15 -6.18 0.16
N ASP A 61 17.28 -6.36 -1.15
CA ASP A 61 16.35 -5.75 -2.12
C ASP A 61 14.90 -6.26 -1.93
N ASN A 62 14.74 -7.51 -1.49
CA ASN A 62 13.41 -8.05 -1.17
C ASN A 62 12.84 -7.40 0.09
N ASP A 63 13.68 -7.12 1.09
CA ASP A 63 13.26 -6.37 2.30
C ASP A 63 12.85 -4.94 1.95
N ALA A 64 13.47 -4.32 0.94
CA ALA A 64 13.07 -3.01 0.46
C ALA A 64 11.68 -3.03 -0.18
N ILE A 65 11.40 -4.04 -1.00
CA ILE A 65 10.07 -4.22 -1.60
C ILE A 65 9.04 -4.56 -0.52
N ALA A 66 9.36 -5.47 0.41
CA ALA A 66 8.49 -5.80 1.53
C ALA A 66 8.18 -4.56 2.39
N THR A 67 9.16 -3.69 2.63
CA THR A 67 8.98 -2.43 3.37
C THR A 67 8.09 -1.45 2.60
N ALA A 68 8.27 -1.30 1.28
CA ALA A 68 7.40 -0.47 0.45
C ALA A 68 5.94 -0.98 0.41
N THR A 69 5.77 -2.30 0.26
CA THR A 69 4.45 -2.95 0.29
C THR A 69 3.77 -2.75 1.64
N ALA A 70 4.52 -2.92 2.75
CA ALA A 70 4.00 -2.69 4.09
C ALA A 70 3.62 -1.22 4.32
N LEU A 71 4.45 -0.27 3.89
CA LEU A 71 4.14 1.16 3.96
C LEU A 71 2.84 1.49 3.21
N THR A 72 2.65 0.92 2.03
CA THR A 72 1.44 1.13 1.23
C THR A 72 0.19 0.61 1.96
N ALA A 73 0.21 -0.63 2.45
CA ALA A 73 -0.91 -1.20 3.20
C ALA A 73 -1.22 -0.41 4.49
N GLU A 74 -0.19 -0.04 5.24
CA GLU A 74 -0.31 0.72 6.49
C GLU A 74 -0.92 2.10 6.28
N THR A 75 -0.49 2.83 5.24
CA THR A 75 -0.98 4.18 4.97
C THR A 75 -2.43 4.17 4.49
N ILE A 76 -2.82 3.19 3.65
CA ILE A 76 -4.22 2.99 3.25
C ILE A 76 -5.07 2.66 4.48
N GLY A 77 -4.66 1.67 5.28
CA GLY A 77 -5.43 1.25 6.45
C GLY A 77 -5.60 2.36 7.49
N ARG A 78 -4.55 3.14 7.75
CA ARG A 78 -4.63 4.32 8.63
C ARG A 78 -5.60 5.38 8.09
N ALA A 79 -5.56 5.64 6.79
CA ALA A 79 -6.47 6.61 6.17
C ALA A 79 -7.93 6.16 6.21
N ILE A 80 -8.22 4.88 5.95
CA ILE A 80 -9.56 4.31 6.09
C ILE A 80 -10.05 4.42 7.53
N ALA A 81 -9.22 4.04 8.50
CA ALA A 81 -9.59 4.13 9.91
C ALA A 81 -9.86 5.58 10.38
N GLN A 82 -9.08 6.53 9.90
CA GLN A 82 -9.18 7.93 10.31
C GLN A 82 -10.27 8.71 9.57
N TRP A 83 -10.47 8.43 8.28
CA TRP A 83 -11.28 9.27 7.39
C TRP A 83 -12.38 8.52 6.63
N GLY A 84 -12.43 7.18 6.69
CA GLY A 84 -13.33 6.32 5.90
C GLY A 84 -14.82 6.36 6.27
N GLY A 85 -15.25 7.29 7.13
CA GLY A 85 -16.65 7.72 7.19
C GLY A 85 -17.65 6.79 7.89
N GLY A 86 -17.23 5.76 8.63
CA GLY A 86 -18.18 4.93 9.39
C GLY A 86 -17.56 4.20 10.58
N LYS A 87 -18.26 4.17 11.71
CA LYS A 87 -18.05 3.18 12.79
C LYS A 87 -18.65 1.81 12.42
N ASP A 88 -19.15 1.68 11.20
CA ASP A 88 -19.65 0.43 10.68
C ASP A 88 -18.47 -0.43 10.25
N ASP A 89 -18.20 -1.40 11.09
CA ASP A 89 -17.16 -2.40 10.94
C ASP A 89 -17.58 -3.48 9.92
N THR A 90 -18.82 -3.45 9.43
CA THR A 90 -19.33 -4.36 8.39
C THR A 90 -19.13 -3.84 6.96
N ALA A 91 -18.76 -2.57 6.79
CA ALA A 91 -18.53 -1.98 5.48
C ALA A 91 -17.31 -2.62 4.78
N GLU A 92 -17.53 -3.08 3.55
CA GLU A 92 -16.48 -3.65 2.71
C GLU A 92 -15.62 -2.57 2.07
N VAL A 93 -14.33 -2.87 1.86
CA VAL A 93 -13.38 -2.03 1.13
C VAL A 93 -13.14 -2.64 -0.24
N VAL A 94 -13.74 -2.01 -1.25
CA VAL A 94 -13.58 -2.43 -2.65
C VAL A 94 -12.31 -1.80 -3.24
N ILE A 95 -11.39 -2.63 -3.72
CA ILE A 95 -10.11 -2.20 -4.31
C ILE A 95 -10.04 -2.44 -5.82
N SER A 96 -9.36 -1.56 -6.54
CA SER A 96 -9.18 -1.62 -8.00
C SER A 96 -7.75 -1.23 -8.40
N GLY A 97 -7.44 -1.34 -9.69
CA GLY A 97 -6.13 -0.97 -10.26
C GLY A 97 -5.04 -2.03 -10.07
N GLY A 98 -3.86 -1.80 -10.64
CA GLY A 98 -2.78 -2.80 -10.69
C GLY A 98 -2.32 -3.34 -9.33
N GLY A 99 -2.42 -2.54 -8.26
CA GLY A 99 -2.08 -2.96 -6.90
C GLY A 99 -3.02 -4.04 -6.34
N ALA A 100 -4.27 -4.12 -6.80
CA ALA A 100 -5.21 -5.16 -6.42
C ALA A 100 -4.79 -6.56 -6.94
N LYS A 101 -3.92 -6.60 -7.96
CA LYS A 101 -3.32 -7.83 -8.49
C LYS A 101 -2.05 -8.27 -7.73
N ASN A 102 -1.68 -7.60 -6.64
CA ASN A 102 -0.55 -7.99 -5.80
C ASN A 102 -1.06 -8.65 -4.50
N PRO A 103 -1.07 -10.00 -4.41
CA PRO A 103 -1.53 -10.73 -3.23
C PRO A 103 -0.86 -10.29 -1.92
N ALA A 104 0.45 -10.02 -1.94
CA ALA A 104 1.17 -9.60 -0.74
C ALA A 104 0.69 -8.24 -0.19
N LEU A 105 0.31 -7.32 -1.09
CA LEU A 105 -0.30 -6.05 -0.70
C LEU A 105 -1.71 -6.25 -0.17
N VAL A 106 -2.53 -7.03 -0.88
CA VAL A 106 -3.93 -7.28 -0.52
C VAL A 106 -4.05 -7.99 0.83
N GLU A 107 -3.24 -9.02 1.09
CA GLU A 107 -3.20 -9.72 2.37
C GLU A 107 -2.85 -8.79 3.53
N ARG A 108 -1.83 -7.93 3.35
CA ARG A 108 -1.43 -6.96 4.38
C ARG A 108 -2.51 -5.92 4.63
N LEU A 109 -3.14 -5.42 3.57
CA LEU A 109 -4.25 -4.47 3.70
C LEU A 109 -5.44 -5.11 4.41
N ALA A 110 -5.83 -6.32 4.01
CA ALA A 110 -6.94 -7.06 4.62
C ALA A 110 -6.71 -7.31 6.11
N ALA A 111 -5.49 -7.67 6.51
CA ALA A 111 -5.11 -7.80 7.91
C ALA A 111 -5.18 -6.46 8.66
N LYS A 112 -4.81 -5.35 8.00
CA LYS A 112 -4.77 -4.02 8.62
C LYS A 112 -6.15 -3.43 8.90
N ILE A 113 -7.13 -3.73 8.05
CA ILE A 113 -8.46 -3.10 8.12
C ILE A 113 -9.53 -3.99 8.75
N GLN A 114 -9.14 -5.15 9.29
CA GLN A 114 -10.05 -6.01 10.05
C GLN A 114 -10.84 -5.18 11.08
N PRO A 115 -12.14 -5.44 11.26
CA PRO A 115 -12.90 -6.58 10.71
C PRO A 115 -13.46 -6.36 9.29
N ARG A 116 -13.14 -5.26 8.61
CA ARG A 116 -13.65 -4.99 7.25
C ARG A 116 -13.07 -5.97 6.24
N ALA A 117 -13.91 -6.44 5.33
CA ALA A 117 -13.46 -7.27 4.21
C ALA A 117 -12.82 -6.40 3.12
N VAL A 118 -11.77 -6.92 2.47
CA VAL A 118 -11.24 -6.37 1.21
C VAL A 118 -11.84 -7.18 0.07
N VAL A 119 -12.48 -6.51 -0.88
CA VAL A 119 -13.12 -7.14 -2.04
C VAL A 119 -12.54 -6.55 -3.32
N LEU A 120 -12.33 -7.39 -4.34
CA LEU A 120 -11.85 -6.91 -5.64
C LEU A 120 -13.00 -6.27 -6.41
N PHE A 121 -12.75 -5.12 -7.04
CA PHE A 121 -13.77 -4.40 -7.84
C PHE A 121 -14.42 -5.31 -8.89
N ASP A 122 -13.62 -6.12 -9.58
CA ASP A 122 -14.05 -7.03 -10.64
C ASP A 122 -14.99 -8.14 -10.14
N GLN A 123 -14.99 -8.44 -8.84
CA GLN A 123 -15.92 -9.40 -8.22
C GLN A 123 -17.29 -8.79 -7.92
N VAL A 124 -17.36 -7.47 -7.79
CA VAL A 124 -18.59 -6.74 -7.42
C VAL A 124 -19.21 -6.09 -8.66
N PHE A 125 -18.39 -5.69 -9.62
CA PHE A 125 -18.80 -4.88 -10.77
C PHE A 125 -18.30 -5.50 -12.09
N PHE A 126 -17.52 -4.75 -12.86
CA PHE A 126 -16.96 -5.11 -14.15
C PHE A 126 -15.43 -4.97 -14.09
N ASP A 127 -14.73 -5.30 -15.18
CA ASP A 127 -13.26 -5.27 -15.25
C ASP A 127 -12.67 -3.94 -14.72
N GLY A 128 -11.84 -4.04 -13.68
CA GLY A 128 -11.24 -2.91 -12.98
C GLY A 128 -10.20 -2.14 -13.77
N GLU A 129 -9.63 -2.71 -14.84
CA GLU A 129 -8.81 -1.94 -15.80
C GLU A 129 -9.67 -1.00 -16.66
N ALA A 130 -10.93 -1.32 -16.88
CA ALA A 130 -11.88 -0.46 -17.58
C ALA A 130 -12.41 0.69 -16.70
N LYS A 131 -12.24 0.62 -15.37
CA LYS A 131 -12.77 1.61 -14.43
C LYS A 131 -12.24 3.02 -14.68
N GLU A 132 -10.92 3.19 -14.83
CA GLU A 132 -10.31 4.52 -15.07
C GLU A 132 -10.64 5.09 -16.45
N ALA A 133 -11.06 4.23 -17.40
CA ALA A 133 -11.48 4.66 -18.74
C ALA A 133 -12.96 5.10 -18.79
N VAL A 134 -13.75 4.73 -17.79
CA VAL A 134 -15.19 5.03 -17.69
C VAL A 134 -15.49 6.21 -16.75
N ALA A 135 -14.54 6.56 -15.85
CA ALA A 135 -14.67 7.61 -14.85
C ALA A 135 -14.49 9.04 -15.40
#